data_AF-A0A812M9R4-F1
#
_entry.id   AF-A0A812M9R4-F1
#
_cell.length_a   1.000
_cell.length_b   1.000
_cell.length_c   1.000
_cell.angle_alpha   90.00
_cell.angle_beta   90.00
_cell.angle_gamma   90.00
#
_symmetry.space_group_name_H-M   'P 1'
#
loop_
_entity.id
_entity.type
_entity.pdbx_description
1 polymer ?
#
loop_
_entity_poly.entity_id
_entity_poly.type
_entity_poly.pdbx_seq_one_letter_code
_entity_poly.pdbx_strand_id
1 'polypeptide(L)'
;MGSCCCSRDDEAKAEQKFGKGGEKDVSGGPVKNRHCTDVLCCIIFVLHWFGFAAIVFAGYADGNPSKLYLPRDFKGDYCDLEEYQGVKKLLRTLNVSATVDEVAKQLICSTAAEDALVTILSSADLDDYRCACCKLPCASCQASLGLQDIEDPATAASSIGSRMSEFTDPSKAAALFSSGSANAVSFDAEAIWGEMTKFMVAVCLNQTSCA
;
A
#
# COMPACT_ATOMS: atom_id res chain seq x y z
N MET A 1 -36.39 -34.08 -37.16
CA MET A 1 -36.47 -33.04 -38.21
C MET A 1 -35.71 -31.81 -37.74
N GLY A 2 -34.44 -31.68 -38.14
CA GLY A 2 -33.72 -30.41 -38.06
C GLY A 2 -33.88 -29.69 -39.38
N SER A 3 -34.37 -28.46 -39.36
CA SER A 3 -34.30 -27.55 -40.51
C SER A 3 -33.52 -26.32 -40.09
N CYS A 4 -32.41 -26.13 -40.79
CA CYS A 4 -31.36 -25.17 -40.56
C CYS A 4 -31.80 -23.79 -41.04
N CYS A 5 -31.63 -22.75 -40.22
CA CYS A 5 -31.48 -21.39 -40.74
C CYS A 5 -30.08 -21.26 -41.31
N CYS A 6 -29.95 -21.67 -42.57
CA CYS A 6 -29.06 -21.17 -43.61
C CYS A 6 -29.25 -22.11 -44.81
N SER A 7 -30.38 -21.96 -45.53
CA SER A 7 -30.46 -22.52 -46.87
C SER A 7 -29.40 -21.82 -47.72
N ARG A 8 -28.38 -22.61 -48.09
CA ARG A 8 -27.60 -22.45 -49.32
C ARG A 8 -28.59 -22.27 -50.46
N ASP A 9 -28.84 -21.05 -50.94
CA ASP A 9 -29.47 -20.74 -52.24
C ASP A 9 -29.43 -19.22 -52.55
N ASP A 10 -28.29 -18.56 -52.40
CA ASP A 10 -28.08 -17.21 -52.96
C ASP A 10 -26.69 -17.07 -53.62
N GLU A 11 -26.13 -18.16 -54.14
CA GLU A 11 -25.10 -18.08 -55.18
C GLU A 11 -25.81 -17.96 -56.54
N ALA A 12 -26.42 -16.80 -56.84
CA ALA A 12 -26.65 -16.29 -58.21
C ALA A 12 -27.64 -15.11 -58.25
N LYS A 13 -27.27 -13.92 -57.75
CA LYS A 13 -27.72 -12.67 -58.41
C LYS A 13 -26.59 -11.66 -58.45
N ALA A 14 -26.02 -11.62 -59.65
CA ALA A 14 -25.13 -10.64 -60.24
C ALA A 14 -25.29 -9.21 -59.71
N GLU A 15 -24.18 -8.48 -59.75
CA GLU A 15 -24.04 -7.03 -59.53
C GLU A 15 -25.32 -6.23 -59.82
N GLN A 16 -25.97 -5.71 -58.78
CA GLN A 16 -26.95 -4.64 -58.93
C GLN A 16 -26.70 -3.58 -57.87
N LYS A 17 -26.53 -2.33 -58.32
CA LYS A 17 -26.12 -1.18 -57.49
C LYS A 17 -27.19 -0.86 -56.44
N PHE A 18 -26.75 -0.65 -55.19
CA PHE A 18 -27.59 -0.21 -54.09
C PHE A 18 -27.96 1.27 -54.26
N GLY A 19 -29.26 1.58 -54.43
CA GLY A 19 -29.79 2.94 -54.54
C GLY A 19 -30.66 3.31 -53.35
N LYS A 20 -30.57 4.57 -52.89
CA LYS A 20 -31.35 5.11 -51.76
C LYS A 20 -32.81 5.33 -52.18
N GLY A 21 -33.77 4.92 -51.34
CA GLY A 21 -35.22 5.07 -51.59
C GLY A 21 -35.92 3.91 -52.30
N GLY A 22 -35.25 2.77 -52.51
CA GLY A 22 -35.86 1.55 -53.06
C GLY A 22 -36.22 0.51 -52.00
N GLU A 23 -36.90 -0.56 -52.40
CA GLU A 23 -37.31 -1.68 -51.53
C GLU A 23 -36.13 -2.45 -50.90
N LYS A 24 -34.89 -2.15 -51.32
CA LYS A 24 -33.62 -2.66 -50.78
C LYS A 24 -32.72 -1.57 -50.20
N ASP A 25 -33.30 -0.49 -49.68
CA ASP A 25 -32.56 0.57 -49.00
C ASP A 25 -32.01 0.09 -47.63
N VAL A 26 -30.69 0.15 -47.46
CA VAL A 26 -29.96 -0.26 -46.24
C VAL A 26 -29.49 0.96 -45.43
N SER A 27 -29.88 2.17 -45.82
CA SER A 27 -29.36 3.42 -45.22
C SER A 27 -29.85 3.70 -43.78
N GLY A 28 -30.82 2.93 -43.27
CA GLY A 28 -31.35 3.02 -41.89
C GLY A 28 -30.85 1.95 -40.90
N GLY A 29 -29.81 1.18 -41.27
CA GLY A 29 -29.36 0.01 -40.51
C GLY A 29 -30.03 -1.29 -40.98
N PRO A 30 -29.72 -2.47 -40.39
CA PRO A 30 -30.16 -3.76 -40.92
C PRO A 30 -31.69 -3.95 -40.88
N VAL A 31 -32.39 -3.62 -41.98
CA VAL A 31 -33.87 -3.63 -42.10
C VAL A 31 -34.47 -5.02 -42.40
N LYS A 32 -33.80 -6.12 -42.07
CA LYS A 32 -34.35 -7.48 -42.26
C LYS A 32 -34.70 -8.08 -40.90
N ASN A 33 -35.93 -8.61 -40.77
CA ASN A 33 -36.40 -9.38 -39.62
C ASN A 33 -35.52 -10.62 -39.39
N ARG A 34 -34.41 -10.47 -38.64
CA ARG A 34 -33.48 -11.56 -38.30
C ARG A 34 -33.98 -12.37 -37.10
N HIS A 35 -35.22 -12.85 -37.20
CA HIS A 35 -35.93 -13.52 -36.11
C HIS A 35 -35.27 -14.87 -35.71
N CYS A 36 -34.53 -15.50 -36.62
CA CYS A 36 -33.95 -16.82 -36.39
C CYS A 36 -32.66 -16.80 -35.54
N THR A 37 -31.84 -15.75 -35.67
CA THR A 37 -30.59 -15.61 -34.88
C THR A 37 -30.85 -14.96 -33.52
N ASP A 38 -31.84 -14.07 -33.44
CA ASP A 38 -32.14 -13.30 -32.23
C ASP A 38 -32.71 -14.19 -31.10
N VAL A 39 -33.65 -15.10 -31.41
CA VAL A 39 -34.25 -16.00 -30.41
C VAL A 39 -33.21 -16.93 -29.76
N LEU A 40 -32.30 -17.51 -30.57
CA LEU A 40 -31.21 -18.35 -30.06
C LEU A 40 -30.27 -17.53 -29.18
N CYS A 41 -29.91 -16.31 -29.62
CA CYS A 41 -29.03 -15.41 -28.88
C CYS A 41 -29.66 -14.98 -27.54
N CYS A 42 -30.95 -14.68 -27.51
CA CYS A 42 -31.69 -14.36 -26.28
C CYS A 42 -31.68 -15.53 -25.27
N ILE A 43 -31.87 -16.78 -25.74
CA ILE A 43 -31.82 -17.95 -24.85
C ILE A 43 -30.42 -18.10 -24.24
N ILE A 44 -29.37 -17.98 -25.05
CA ILE A 44 -27.98 -18.05 -24.58
C ILE A 44 -27.69 -16.92 -23.59
N PHE A 45 -28.17 -15.70 -23.85
CA PHE A 45 -28.00 -14.55 -22.96
C PHE A 45 -28.69 -14.76 -21.61
N VAL A 46 -29.93 -15.28 -21.60
CA VAL A 46 -30.65 -15.59 -20.37
C VAL A 46 -29.94 -16.70 -19.59
N LEU A 47 -29.49 -17.77 -20.25
CA LEU A 47 -28.69 -18.82 -19.62
C LEU A 47 -27.39 -18.29 -19.03
N HIS A 48 -26.73 -17.34 -19.70
CA HIS A 48 -25.54 -16.68 -19.18
C HIS A 48 -25.81 -15.92 -17.88
N TRP A 49 -26.90 -15.16 -17.80
CA TRP A 49 -27.29 -14.47 -16.56
C TRP A 49 -27.56 -15.43 -15.41
N PHE A 50 -28.27 -16.54 -15.67
CA PHE A 50 -28.49 -17.56 -14.65
C PHE A 50 -27.20 -18.26 -14.22
N GLY A 51 -26.31 -18.58 -15.17
CA GLY A 51 -24.99 -19.15 -14.87
C GLY A 51 -24.13 -18.21 -14.04
N PHE A 52 -24.11 -16.92 -14.40
CA PHE A 52 -23.40 -15.89 -13.63
C PHE A 52 -23.95 -15.77 -12.21
N ALA A 53 -25.28 -15.69 -12.06
CA ALA A 53 -25.91 -15.63 -10.75
C ALA A 53 -25.56 -16.86 -9.90
N ALA A 54 -25.60 -18.07 -10.47
CA ALA A 54 -25.25 -19.29 -9.76
C ALA A 54 -23.79 -19.27 -9.23
N ILE A 55 -22.84 -18.80 -10.04
CA ILE A 55 -21.43 -18.68 -9.63
C ILE A 55 -21.26 -17.64 -8.51
N VAL A 56 -21.94 -16.49 -8.61
CA VAL A 56 -21.90 -15.44 -7.58
C VAL A 56 -22.46 -15.96 -6.25
N PHE A 57 -23.60 -16.65 -6.27
CA PHE A 57 -24.19 -17.21 -5.05
C PHE A 57 -23.34 -18.34 -4.45
N ALA A 58 -22.74 -19.19 -5.28
CA ALA A 58 -21.80 -20.22 -4.82
C ALA A 58 -20.58 -19.58 -4.13
N GLY A 59 -19.99 -18.56 -4.74
CA GLY A 59 -18.88 -17.82 -4.13
C GLY A 59 -19.25 -17.09 -2.84
N TYR A 60 -20.51 -16.64 -2.71
CA TYR A 60 -21.00 -16.04 -1.46
C TYR A 60 -21.24 -17.09 -0.36
N ALA A 61 -21.67 -18.30 -0.72
CA ALA A 61 -21.92 -19.38 0.23
C ALA A 61 -20.62 -19.98 0.79
N ASP A 62 -19.60 -20.14 -0.05
CA ASP A 62 -18.30 -20.67 0.36
C ASP A 62 -17.38 -19.58 0.94
N GLY A 63 -17.64 -18.32 0.59
CA GLY A 63 -16.84 -17.16 1.02
C GLY A 63 -17.21 -16.63 2.40
N ASN A 64 -16.25 -15.97 3.05
CA ASN A 64 -16.53 -15.13 4.22
C ASN A 64 -16.71 -13.67 3.75
N PRO A 65 -17.96 -13.15 3.64
CA PRO A 65 -18.22 -11.80 3.16
C PRO A 65 -17.65 -10.72 4.09
N SER A 66 -17.31 -11.07 5.32
CA SER A 66 -16.76 -10.15 6.31
C SER A 66 -15.38 -9.63 5.89
N LYS A 67 -14.58 -10.43 5.18
CA LYS A 67 -13.26 -10.01 4.67
C LYS A 67 -13.32 -8.83 3.68
N LEU A 68 -14.49 -8.50 3.15
CA LEU A 68 -14.65 -7.42 2.17
C LEU A 68 -14.67 -6.01 2.78
N TYR A 69 -15.12 -5.89 4.04
CA TYR A 69 -15.26 -4.59 4.72
C TYR A 69 -14.40 -4.48 5.97
N LEU A 70 -13.91 -5.60 6.50
CA LEU A 70 -13.02 -5.59 7.66
C LEU A 70 -11.63 -5.13 7.27
N PRO A 71 -11.04 -4.22 8.07
CA PRO A 71 -9.77 -3.63 7.70
C PRO A 71 -8.61 -4.51 8.18
N ARG A 72 -7.43 -4.31 7.56
CA ARG A 72 -6.27 -5.18 7.73
C ARG A 72 -5.12 -4.52 8.48
N ASP A 73 -4.42 -5.34 9.24
CA ASP A 73 -3.16 -5.06 9.92
C ASP A 73 -1.97 -5.17 8.93
N PHE A 74 -0.78 -4.66 9.29
CA PHE A 74 0.45 -4.77 8.49
C PHE A 74 0.88 -6.22 8.24
N LYS A 75 0.54 -7.15 9.15
CA LYS A 75 0.78 -8.58 8.97
C LYS A 75 -0.13 -9.23 7.93
N GLY A 76 -1.14 -8.50 7.45
CA GLY A 76 -2.18 -9.03 6.58
C GLY A 76 -3.30 -9.75 7.34
N ASP A 77 -3.33 -9.65 8.66
CA ASP A 77 -4.40 -10.17 9.50
C ASP A 77 -5.62 -9.24 9.43
N TYR A 78 -6.82 -9.80 9.56
CA TYR A 78 -8.05 -9.02 9.63
C TYR A 78 -8.41 -8.79 11.09
N CYS A 79 -8.71 -7.54 11.44
CA CYS A 79 -9.28 -7.25 12.76
C CYS A 79 -10.64 -7.94 12.90
N ASP A 80 -11.02 -8.38 14.11
CA ASP A 80 -12.33 -9.00 14.39
C ASP A 80 -12.63 -10.31 13.63
N LEU A 81 -11.59 -11.02 13.17
CA LEU A 81 -11.69 -12.37 12.61
C LEU A 81 -10.71 -13.33 13.30
N GLU A 82 -11.12 -14.60 13.44
CA GLU A 82 -10.32 -15.73 13.94
C GLU A 82 -9.46 -15.43 15.20
N GLU A 83 -8.22 -14.98 15.00
CA GLU A 83 -7.22 -14.71 16.04
C GLU A 83 -7.45 -13.37 16.77
N TYR A 84 -8.11 -12.40 16.14
CA TYR A 84 -8.33 -11.04 16.68
C TYR A 84 -9.81 -10.77 17.01
N GLN A 85 -10.56 -11.79 17.43
CA GLN A 85 -11.97 -11.65 17.84
C GLN A 85 -12.12 -10.66 19.00
N GLY A 86 -12.98 -9.64 18.84
CA GLY A 86 -13.19 -8.58 19.84
C GLY A 86 -12.27 -7.36 19.68
N VAL A 87 -11.36 -7.42 18.71
CA VAL A 87 -10.41 -6.35 18.39
C VAL A 87 -10.97 -5.57 17.18
N LYS A 88 -11.96 -4.71 17.44
CA LYS A 88 -12.82 -4.14 16.39
C LYS A 88 -12.23 -2.95 15.64
N LYS A 89 -11.21 -2.28 16.17
CA LYS A 89 -10.73 -1.00 15.65
C LYS A 89 -9.29 -1.11 15.17
N LEU A 90 -8.96 -0.39 14.10
CA LEU A 90 -7.56 -0.15 13.72
C LEU A 90 -7.05 1.13 14.38
N LEU A 91 -5.84 1.07 14.92
CA LEU A 91 -5.05 2.22 15.31
C LEU A 91 -3.72 2.22 14.56
N ARG A 92 -3.17 3.39 14.28
CA ARG A 92 -1.80 3.53 13.80
C ARG A 92 -0.88 3.82 14.99
N THR A 93 0.03 2.90 15.29
CA THR A 93 1.08 3.07 16.31
C THR A 93 2.38 3.52 15.65
N LEU A 94 3.23 4.20 16.42
CA LEU A 94 4.52 4.68 15.93
C LEU A 94 5.46 3.49 15.65
N ASN A 95 6.06 3.46 14.48
CA ASN A 95 7.13 2.52 14.15
C ASN A 95 8.42 2.98 14.84
N VAL A 96 8.67 2.47 16.04
CA VAL A 96 9.83 2.88 16.84
C VAL A 96 11.13 2.68 16.05
N SER A 97 11.25 1.58 15.30
CA SER A 97 12.45 1.30 14.49
C SER A 97 12.71 2.36 13.43
N ALA A 98 11.67 2.82 12.72
CA ALA A 98 11.82 3.85 11.70
C ALA A 98 12.05 5.25 12.31
N THR A 99 11.44 5.54 13.46
CA THR A 99 11.58 6.85 14.11
C THR A 99 12.90 7.04 14.85
N VAL A 100 13.49 5.95 15.35
CA VAL A 100 14.78 6.03 16.06
C VAL A 100 15.98 5.74 15.17
N ASP A 101 15.78 5.33 13.90
CA ASP A 101 16.89 4.96 13.01
C ASP A 101 17.89 6.11 12.81
N GLU A 102 17.39 7.32 12.56
CA GLU A 102 18.26 8.50 12.38
C GLU A 102 18.97 8.87 13.68
N VAL A 103 18.26 8.85 14.82
CA VAL A 103 18.84 9.17 16.14
C VAL A 103 19.85 8.10 16.57
N ALA A 104 19.57 6.82 16.29
CA ALA A 104 20.46 5.72 16.58
C ALA A 104 21.73 5.81 15.72
N LYS A 105 21.59 6.15 14.43
CA LYS A 105 22.74 6.42 13.56
C LYS A 105 23.54 7.64 14.02
N GLN A 106 22.90 8.72 14.47
CA GLN A 106 23.59 9.87 15.08
C GLN A 106 24.44 9.43 16.28
N LEU A 107 23.87 8.61 17.17
CA LEU A 107 24.56 8.16 18.38
C LEU A 107 25.70 7.19 18.05
N ILE A 108 25.40 6.15 17.27
CA ILE A 108 26.33 5.05 16.97
C ILE A 108 27.45 5.52 16.05
N CYS A 109 27.17 6.39 15.09
CA CYS A 109 28.17 6.89 14.13
C CYS A 109 28.85 8.18 14.55
N SER A 110 28.66 8.64 15.78
CA SER A 110 29.36 9.82 16.31
C SER A 110 30.87 9.59 16.46
N THR A 111 31.67 10.66 16.46
CA THR A 111 33.10 10.57 16.78
C THR A 111 33.34 10.11 18.22
N ALA A 112 32.50 10.53 19.18
CA ALA A 112 32.58 10.05 20.56
C ALA A 112 32.40 8.53 20.68
N ALA A 113 31.51 7.93 19.89
CA ALA A 113 31.33 6.48 19.85
C ALA A 113 32.53 5.78 19.19
N GLU A 114 33.06 6.36 18.11
CA GLU A 114 34.23 5.83 17.41
C GLU A 114 35.46 5.78 18.31
N ASP A 115 35.74 6.82 19.10
CA ASP A 115 36.87 6.86 20.03
C ASP A 115 36.82 5.74 21.08
N ALA A 116 35.61 5.36 21.52
CA ALA A 116 35.43 4.21 22.40
C ALA A 116 35.65 2.87 21.66
N LEU A 117 35.11 2.76 20.45
CA LEU A 117 35.16 1.54 19.63
C LEU A 117 36.59 1.20 19.16
N VAL A 118 37.45 2.20 18.92
CA VAL A 118 38.86 2.00 18.51
C VAL A 118 39.65 1.20 19.54
N THR A 119 39.26 1.23 20.81
CA THR A 119 39.92 0.48 21.89
C THR A 119 39.42 -0.96 22.06
N ILE A 120 38.29 -1.30 21.44
CA ILE A 120 37.55 -2.56 21.67
C ILE A 120 37.52 -3.43 20.42
N LEU A 121 37.39 -2.83 19.23
CA LEU A 121 37.26 -3.56 17.96
C LEU A 121 38.62 -3.88 17.36
N SER A 122 38.68 -5.00 16.61
CA SER A 122 39.82 -5.31 15.76
C SER A 122 39.85 -4.36 14.55
N SER A 123 41.00 -4.26 13.88
CA SER A 123 41.13 -3.37 12.71
C SER A 123 40.14 -3.71 11.59
N ALA A 124 39.75 -4.98 11.44
CA ALA A 124 38.77 -5.40 10.44
C ALA A 124 37.34 -4.98 10.79
N ASP A 125 36.92 -5.18 12.05
CA ASP A 125 35.59 -4.80 12.52
C ASP A 125 35.39 -3.28 12.53
N LEU A 126 36.48 -2.55 12.73
CA LEU A 126 36.50 -1.09 12.75
C LEU A 126 36.28 -0.50 11.35
N ASP A 127 36.85 -1.14 10.32
CA ASP A 127 36.61 -0.75 8.92
C ASP A 127 35.16 -1.07 8.50
N ASP A 128 34.60 -2.20 8.94
CA ASP A 128 33.20 -2.56 8.72
C ASP A 128 32.24 -1.56 9.40
N TYR A 129 32.52 -1.16 10.64
CA TYR A 129 31.76 -0.14 11.35
C TYR A 129 31.81 1.22 10.62
N ARG A 130 33.01 1.68 10.22
CA ARG A 130 33.17 2.95 9.52
C ARG A 130 32.51 2.95 8.15
N CYS A 131 32.47 1.80 7.48
CA CYS A 131 31.69 1.61 6.26
C CYS A 131 30.18 1.66 6.54
N ALA A 132 29.67 0.99 7.57
CA ALA A 132 28.25 1.04 7.94
C ALA A 132 27.78 2.47 8.30
N CYS A 133 28.68 3.27 8.88
CA CYS A 133 28.44 4.67 9.20
C CYS A 133 28.73 5.65 8.06
N CYS A 134 29.05 5.17 6.86
CA CYS A 134 29.44 5.97 5.70
C CYS A 134 30.55 7.01 5.98
N LYS A 135 31.46 6.72 6.93
CA LYS A 135 32.66 7.53 7.20
C LYS A 135 33.79 7.21 6.22
N LEU A 136 33.81 6.00 5.68
CA LEU A 136 34.64 5.62 4.54
C LEU A 136 33.78 5.30 3.31
N PRO A 137 34.28 5.58 2.10
CA PRO A 137 33.59 5.21 0.87
C PRO A 137 33.59 3.68 0.73
N CYS A 138 32.40 3.09 0.68
CA CYS A 138 32.22 1.65 0.46
C CYS A 138 30.96 1.38 -0.38
N ALA A 139 30.75 0.13 -0.80
CA ALA A 139 29.68 -0.23 -1.73
C ALA A 139 28.26 0.14 -1.24
N SER A 140 28.06 0.18 0.08
CA SER A 140 26.78 0.54 0.73
C SER A 140 26.58 2.04 0.97
N CYS A 141 27.60 2.86 0.76
CA CYS A 141 27.62 4.26 1.18
C CYS A 141 28.13 5.18 0.08
N GLN A 142 27.21 5.93 -0.55
CA GLN A 142 27.52 6.88 -1.61
C GLN A 142 27.64 8.34 -1.15
N ALA A 143 27.20 8.66 0.08
CA ALA A 143 27.27 9.99 0.67
C ALA A 143 27.41 9.91 2.20
N SER A 144 27.93 10.99 2.81
CA SER A 144 27.96 11.14 4.26
C SER A 144 26.54 11.25 4.81
N LEU A 145 26.27 10.62 5.96
CA LEU A 145 25.03 10.84 6.69
C LEU A 145 24.97 12.32 7.09
N GLY A 146 23.96 13.07 6.60
CA GLY A 146 23.76 14.49 6.90
C GLY A 146 23.29 14.77 8.33
N LEU A 147 23.88 14.06 9.29
CA LEU A 147 23.47 13.96 10.68
C LEU A 147 24.42 14.81 11.55
N GLN A 148 23.89 15.43 12.60
CA GLN A 148 24.69 16.24 13.54
C GLN A 148 25.63 15.32 14.33
N ASP A 149 26.93 15.60 14.26
CA ASP A 149 27.96 14.81 14.96
C ASP A 149 28.02 15.15 16.45
N ILE A 150 28.39 14.16 17.27
CA ILE A 150 28.55 14.29 18.72
C ILE A 150 30.05 14.15 19.02
N GLU A 151 30.71 15.30 19.16
CA GLU A 151 32.16 15.38 19.37
C GLU A 151 32.60 15.03 20.79
N ASP A 152 31.73 15.20 21.80
CA ASP A 152 32.03 14.93 23.22
C ASP A 152 30.85 14.22 23.93
N PRO A 153 31.09 13.13 24.66
CA PRO A 153 30.05 12.41 25.42
C PRO A 153 29.32 13.26 26.48
N ALA A 154 29.95 14.32 27.01
CA ALA A 154 29.31 15.26 27.92
C ALA A 154 28.27 16.14 27.21
N THR A 155 28.57 16.54 25.97
CA THR A 155 27.62 17.24 25.10
C THR A 155 26.50 16.31 24.67
N ALA A 156 26.80 15.02 24.46
CA ALA A 156 25.80 13.97 24.23
C ALA A 156 24.78 13.88 25.37
N ALA A 157 25.22 13.85 26.63
CA ALA A 157 24.31 13.78 27.77
C ALA A 157 23.36 15.00 27.86
N SER A 158 23.83 16.18 27.45
CA SER A 158 23.00 17.39 27.41
C SER A 158 22.03 17.44 26.21
N SER A 159 22.48 16.98 25.04
CA SER A 159 21.64 16.92 23.84
C SER A 159 20.64 15.75 23.95
N ILE A 160 21.08 14.56 24.31
CA ILE A 160 20.24 13.39 24.57
C ILE A 160 19.33 13.65 25.77
N GLY A 161 19.83 14.23 26.86
CA GLY A 161 19.02 14.57 28.04
C GLY A 161 17.94 15.60 27.73
N SER A 162 18.25 16.62 26.92
CA SER A 162 17.25 17.58 26.44
C SER A 162 16.22 16.93 25.50
N ARG A 163 16.64 16.04 24.59
CA ARG A 163 15.74 15.27 23.71
C ARG A 163 14.89 14.27 24.47
N MET A 164 15.45 13.54 25.42
CA MET A 164 14.71 12.66 26.34
C MET A 164 13.71 13.47 27.17
N SER A 165 14.07 14.68 27.62
CA SER A 165 13.14 15.56 28.32
C SER A 165 12.00 16.03 27.42
N GLU A 166 12.23 16.16 26.11
CA GLU A 166 11.20 16.50 25.14
C GLU A 166 10.24 15.34 24.89
N PHE A 167 10.74 14.10 24.89
CA PHE A 167 9.93 12.87 24.75
C PHE A 167 9.19 12.44 26.01
N THR A 168 9.72 12.76 27.20
CA THR A 168 9.17 12.28 28.49
C THR A 168 8.28 13.31 29.19
N ASP A 169 8.33 14.59 28.80
CA ASP A 169 7.51 15.65 29.39
C ASP A 169 6.16 15.77 28.66
N PRO A 170 5.02 15.46 29.33
CA PRO A 170 3.70 15.52 28.71
C PRO A 170 3.29 16.95 28.29
N SER A 171 3.93 17.98 28.85
CA SER A 171 3.66 19.38 28.47
C SER A 171 4.30 19.77 27.12
N LYS A 172 5.32 19.03 26.68
CA LYS A 172 6.03 19.25 25.41
C LYS A 172 5.58 18.31 24.30
N ALA A 173 4.68 17.37 24.60
CA ALA A 173 4.16 16.41 23.64
C ALA A 173 3.49 17.05 22.41
N ALA A 174 2.88 18.23 22.57
CA ALA A 174 2.30 18.98 21.45
C ALA A 174 3.36 19.59 20.52
N ALA A 175 4.54 19.92 21.05
CA ALA A 175 5.64 20.48 20.27
C ALA A 175 6.39 19.41 19.47
N LEU A 176 6.39 18.14 19.91
CA LEU A 176 7.06 17.01 19.24
C LEU A 176 6.69 16.87 17.75
N PHE A 177 5.42 17.12 17.42
CA PHE A 177 4.85 16.99 16.07
C PHE A 177 4.66 18.34 15.35
N SER A 178 5.31 19.40 15.84
CA SER A 178 5.22 20.74 15.25
C SER A 178 6.50 21.12 14.52
N SER A 179 6.39 22.03 13.55
CA SER A 179 7.53 22.58 12.79
C SER A 179 8.52 23.40 13.63
N GLY A 180 8.27 23.55 14.94
CA GLY A 180 9.19 24.19 15.90
C GLY A 180 10.03 23.21 16.73
N SER A 181 9.86 21.90 16.55
CA SER A 181 10.63 20.85 17.24
C SER A 181 11.92 20.53 16.48
N ALA A 182 12.92 19.92 17.14
CA ALA A 182 14.12 19.46 16.43
C ALA A 182 13.82 18.32 15.43
N ASN A 183 12.62 17.76 15.47
CA ASN A 183 12.09 16.82 14.50
C ASN A 183 11.26 17.52 13.39
N ALA A 184 11.24 18.86 13.34
CA ALA A 184 10.46 19.62 12.36
C ALA A 184 10.72 19.20 10.90
N VAL A 185 11.97 18.84 10.58
CA VAL A 185 12.36 18.39 9.24
C VAL A 185 11.72 17.05 8.83
N SER A 186 11.24 16.26 9.79
CA SER A 186 10.49 15.01 9.56
C SER A 186 8.98 15.14 9.81
N PHE A 187 8.52 16.31 10.29
CA PHE A 187 7.11 16.57 10.65
C PHE A 187 6.49 17.80 9.95
N ASP A 188 7.04 18.25 8.82
CA ASP A 188 6.32 19.21 7.98
C ASP A 188 4.95 18.62 7.59
N ALA A 189 3.88 19.41 7.74
CA ALA A 189 2.50 18.94 7.67
C ALA A 189 2.15 18.24 6.34
N GLU A 190 2.91 18.51 5.28
CA GLU A 190 2.79 17.87 3.96
C GLU A 190 3.57 16.55 3.85
N ALA A 191 4.65 16.38 4.62
CA ALA A 191 5.48 15.18 4.65
C ALA A 191 4.92 14.09 5.57
N ILE A 192 4.28 14.43 6.70
CA ILE A 192 3.73 13.45 7.65
C ILE A 192 2.73 12.52 6.97
N TRP A 193 1.78 13.09 6.22
CA TRP A 193 0.76 12.29 5.52
C TRP A 193 1.33 11.55 4.31
N GLY A 194 2.40 12.05 3.71
CA GLY A 194 3.14 11.38 2.62
C GLY A 194 3.99 10.19 3.09
N GLU A 195 4.55 10.27 4.30
CA GLU A 195 5.45 9.28 4.91
C GLU A 195 4.79 8.51 6.08
N MET A 196 3.48 8.65 6.27
CA MET A 196 2.75 8.01 7.38
C MET A 196 2.93 6.49 7.37
N THR A 197 3.08 5.87 6.20
CA THR A 197 3.31 4.42 6.08
C THR A 197 4.69 3.99 6.55
N LYS A 198 5.69 4.90 6.57
CA LYS A 198 7.03 4.64 7.06
C LYS A 198 7.10 4.74 8.59
N PHE A 199 6.49 5.79 9.14
CA PHE A 199 6.55 6.09 10.57
C PHE A 199 5.40 5.49 11.38
N MET A 200 4.34 5.00 10.75
CA MET A 200 3.20 4.40 11.46
C MET A 200 2.85 3.00 10.97
N VAL A 201 2.65 2.10 11.93
CA VAL A 201 2.22 0.72 11.74
C VAL A 201 0.74 0.61 12.14
N ALA A 202 -0.09 0.02 11.28
CA ALA A 202 -1.51 -0.21 11.60
C ALA A 202 -1.64 -1.47 12.46
N VAL A 203 -2.30 -1.38 13.61
CA VAL A 203 -2.49 -2.49 14.56
C VAL A 203 -3.97 -2.61 14.93
N CYS A 204 -4.47 -3.84 15.05
CA CYS A 204 -5.81 -4.10 15.58
C CYS A 204 -5.85 -3.85 17.12
N LEU A 205 -6.81 -3.05 17.60
CA LEU A 205 -7.11 -2.82 19.03
C LEU A 205 -8.57 -3.10 19.40
N ASN A 206 -8.77 -3.53 20.65
CA ASN A 206 -10.10 -3.69 21.24
C ASN A 206 -10.63 -2.30 21.68
N GLN A 207 -11.94 -2.21 21.92
CA GLN A 207 -12.56 -0.94 22.31
C GLN A 207 -12.26 -0.54 23.77
N THR A 208 -11.72 -1.45 24.60
CA THR A 208 -11.51 -1.26 26.03
C THR A 208 -10.09 -0.83 26.39
N SER A 209 -9.13 -0.89 25.47
CA SER A 209 -7.72 -0.53 25.70
C SER A 209 -7.40 0.98 25.57
N CYS A 210 -8.35 1.80 25.11
CA CYS A 210 -8.17 3.26 24.97
C CYS A 210 -9.15 4.03 25.87
N ALA A 211 -9.11 3.75 27.18
CA ALA A 211 -9.80 4.52 28.22
C ALA A 211 -8.78 5.04 29.25
#